data_AF-A0A6I3X6E4-F1
#
_entry.id   AF-A0A6I3X6E4-F1
#
_cell.length_a   1.000
_cell.length_b   1.000
_cell.length_c   1.000
_cell.angle_alpha   90.00
_cell.angle_beta   90.00
_cell.angle_gamma   90.00
#
_symmetry.space_group_name_H-M   'P 1'
#
loop_
_entity.id
_entity.type
_entity.pdbx_description
1 polymer ?
#
loop_
_entity_poly.entity_id
_entity_poly.type
_entity_poly.pdbx_seq_one_letter_code
_entity_poly.pdbx_strand_id
1 'polypeptide(L)'
;MKLHFHLTIEPDWRSAPLAFWVHVPVAGSTTQFIPAAPAPVPHKGFVFLHVDVAGVDLQFSSLAQLDHFIEVMEAKPLPTTRRLSGKRDSSAGPNSHWLSRLPAHLKAPKERAKLVSQLRAVRQQLPPCGESWQSCLGFL
;
A
#
# COMPACT_ATOMS: atom_id res chain seq x y z
N MET A 1 -1.38 19.50 -11.83
CA MET A 1 -0.22 18.70 -11.39
C MET A 1 -0.38 17.32 -12.03
N LYS A 2 0.59 16.87 -12.85
CA LYS A 2 0.49 15.56 -13.52
C LYS A 2 0.80 14.49 -12.48
N LEU A 3 -0.07 13.49 -12.36
CA LEU A 3 0.18 12.33 -11.50
C LEU A 3 1.14 11.42 -12.25
N HIS A 4 2.27 11.11 -11.63
CA HIS A 4 3.25 10.17 -12.17
C HIS A 4 3.07 8.85 -11.44
N PHE A 5 2.37 7.93 -12.08
CA PHE A 5 2.28 6.55 -11.63
C PHE A 5 2.52 5.59 -12.78
N HIS A 6 3.00 4.40 -12.48
CA HIS A 6 3.21 3.32 -13.44
C HIS A 6 2.97 1.96 -12.78
N LEU A 7 2.88 0.92 -13.61
CA LEU A 7 2.68 -0.45 -13.15
C LEU A 7 3.90 -1.29 -13.49
N THR A 8 4.29 -2.17 -12.57
CA THR A 8 5.33 -3.18 -12.77
C THR A 8 4.78 -4.56 -12.43
N ILE A 9 5.52 -5.61 -12.80
CA ILE A 9 5.23 -6.99 -12.44
C ILE A 9 6.37 -7.51 -11.57
N GLU A 10 6.03 -7.96 -10.37
CA GLU A 10 6.99 -8.49 -9.40
C GLU A 10 6.70 -9.96 -9.07
N PRO A 11 7.71 -10.76 -8.72
CA PRO A 11 7.54 -12.19 -8.47
C PRO A 11 6.77 -12.50 -7.17
N ASP A 12 6.83 -11.62 -6.16
CA ASP A 12 6.13 -11.79 -4.88
C ASP A 12 5.48 -10.48 -4.42
N TRP A 13 4.16 -10.51 -4.21
CA TRP A 13 3.39 -9.38 -3.69
C TRP A 13 3.85 -8.89 -2.32
N ARG A 14 4.52 -9.75 -1.55
CA ARG A 14 5.03 -9.43 -0.20
C ARG A 14 6.21 -8.47 -0.21
N SER A 15 6.83 -8.25 -1.37
CA SER A 15 7.93 -7.29 -1.51
C SER A 15 7.47 -5.83 -1.32
N ALA A 16 6.17 -5.53 -1.47
CA ALA A 16 5.64 -4.20 -1.20
C ALA A 16 5.78 -3.85 0.31
N PRO A 17 6.25 -2.64 0.68
CA PRO A 17 6.54 -2.30 2.08
C PRO A 17 5.34 -2.42 3.03
N LEU A 18 4.12 -2.26 2.52
CA LEU A 18 2.88 -2.35 3.30
C LEU A 18 2.30 -3.77 3.36
N ALA A 19 2.76 -4.69 2.52
CA ALA A 19 2.14 -5.99 2.34
C ALA A 19 2.04 -6.78 3.64
N PHE A 20 3.14 -6.86 4.39
CA PHE A 20 3.17 -7.50 5.69
C PHE A 20 2.21 -6.86 6.70
N TRP A 21 2.00 -5.55 6.65
CA TRP A 21 1.19 -4.84 7.65
C TRP A 21 -0.31 -4.92 7.36
N VAL A 22 -0.67 -4.97 6.09
CA VAL A 22 -2.06 -4.91 5.63
C VAL A 22 -2.67 -6.31 5.53
N HIS A 23 -1.97 -7.26 4.92
CA HIS A 23 -2.50 -8.61 4.72
C HIS A 23 -2.16 -9.47 5.94
N VAL A 24 -3.15 -9.67 6.81
CA VAL A 24 -3.02 -10.49 8.03
C VAL A 24 -3.48 -11.91 7.73
N PRO A 25 -2.67 -12.95 7.96
CA PRO A 25 -3.10 -14.33 7.74
C PRO A 25 -4.26 -14.68 8.68
N VAL A 26 -5.25 -15.40 8.17
CA VAL A 26 -6.35 -15.94 8.99
C VAL A 26 -5.79 -17.04 9.89
N ALA A 27 -6.19 -17.05 11.17
CA ALA A 27 -5.75 -18.08 12.12
C ALA A 27 -6.04 -19.49 11.59
N GLY A 28 -5.02 -20.35 11.57
CA GLY A 28 -5.13 -21.71 11.02
C GLY A 28 -5.07 -21.82 9.49
N SER A 29 -4.86 -20.72 8.77
CA SER A 29 -4.67 -20.72 7.32
C SER A 29 -3.27 -20.23 6.93
N THR A 30 -2.66 -20.90 5.95
CA THR A 30 -1.38 -20.49 5.35
C THR A 30 -1.57 -19.67 4.05
N THR A 31 -2.78 -19.64 3.51
CA THR A 31 -3.08 -19.08 2.18
C THR A 31 -4.11 -17.96 2.21
N GLN A 32 -4.92 -17.85 3.27
CA GLN A 32 -5.95 -16.83 3.39
C GLN A 32 -5.45 -15.64 4.21
N PHE A 33 -5.74 -14.44 3.70
CA PHE A 33 -5.37 -13.18 4.31
C PHE A 33 -6.59 -12.27 4.41
N ILE A 34 -6.61 -11.40 5.43
CA ILE A 34 -7.60 -10.34 5.59
C ILE A 34 -6.84 -9.01 5.73
N PRO A 35 -7.04 -8.05 4.79
CA PRO A 35 -7.69 -8.22 3.49
C PRO A 35 -6.99 -9.26 2.60
N ALA A 36 -7.70 -9.79 1.60
CA ALA A 36 -7.16 -10.81 0.69
C ALA A 36 -5.87 -10.34 0.01
N ALA A 37 -4.90 -11.24 -0.12
CA ALA A 37 -3.69 -10.99 -0.90
C ALA A 37 -4.05 -10.74 -2.38
N PRO A 38 -3.29 -9.91 -3.10
CA PRO A 38 -3.55 -9.70 -4.53
C PRO A 38 -3.39 -11.01 -5.30
N ALA A 39 -4.27 -11.24 -6.27
CA ALA A 39 -4.17 -12.39 -7.16
C ALA A 39 -2.98 -12.24 -8.11
N PRO A 40 -2.23 -13.32 -8.39
CA PRO A 40 -1.20 -13.27 -9.42
C PRO A 40 -1.84 -13.16 -10.80
N VAL A 41 -1.12 -12.51 -11.70
CA VAL A 41 -1.30 -12.60 -13.14
C VAL A 41 -0.69 -13.93 -13.61
N PRO A 42 -1.48 -14.81 -14.26
CA PRO A 42 -1.00 -16.11 -14.70
C PRO A 42 0.32 -16.00 -15.48
N HIS A 43 1.31 -16.80 -15.06
CA HIS A 43 2.66 -16.87 -15.65
C HIS A 43 3.50 -15.59 -15.62
N LYS A 44 3.05 -14.50 -14.98
CA LYS A 44 3.79 -13.23 -14.92
C LYS A 44 4.23 -12.84 -13.51
N GLY A 45 3.36 -12.95 -12.51
CA GLY A 45 3.65 -12.50 -11.13
C GLY A 45 2.55 -11.61 -10.58
N PHE A 46 2.89 -10.57 -9.82
CA PHE A 46 1.94 -9.67 -9.16
C PHE A 46 2.09 -8.25 -9.67
N VAL A 47 0.98 -7.57 -9.91
CA VAL A 47 0.98 -6.17 -10.35
C VAL A 47 1.31 -5.26 -9.16
N PHE A 48 2.25 -4.35 -9.37
CA PHE A 48 2.63 -3.32 -8.41
C PHE A 48 2.30 -1.95 -8.97
N LEU A 49 1.65 -1.13 -8.16
CA LEU A 49 1.44 0.29 -8.42
C LEU A 49 2.59 1.07 -7.82
N HIS A 50 3.28 1.83 -8.66
CA HIS A 50 4.30 2.79 -8.29
C HIS A 50 3.75 4.21 -8.43
N VAL A 51 3.83 5.02 -7.39
CA VAL A 51 3.40 6.42 -7.40
C VAL A 51 4.56 7.30 -6.96
N ASP A 52 5.07 8.15 -7.87
CA ASP A 52 6.09 9.14 -7.52
C ASP A 52 5.42 10.32 -6.82
N VAL A 53 5.84 10.55 -5.57
CA VAL A 53 5.45 11.74 -4.82
C VAL A 53 6.68 12.39 -4.20
N ALA A 54 6.99 13.61 -4.67
CA ALA A 54 8.12 14.40 -4.20
C ALA A 54 9.47 13.67 -4.29
N GLY A 55 9.68 12.89 -5.37
CA GLY A 55 10.91 12.13 -5.59
C GLY A 55 11.02 10.87 -4.73
N VAL A 56 9.90 10.42 -4.15
CA VAL A 56 9.80 9.15 -3.43
C VAL A 56 8.85 8.25 -4.20
N ASP A 57 9.34 7.07 -4.56
CA ASP A 57 8.54 6.02 -5.19
C ASP A 57 7.77 5.22 -4.13
N LEU A 58 6.44 5.35 -4.12
CA LEU A 58 5.56 4.61 -3.23
C LEU A 58 4.99 3.39 -3.95
N GLN A 59 5.17 2.22 -3.35
CA GLN A 59 4.87 0.93 -3.97
C GLN A 59 3.73 0.22 -3.25
N PHE A 60 2.74 -0.25 -4.01
CA PHE A 60 1.58 -0.96 -3.50
C PHE A 60 1.29 -2.19 -4.36
N SER A 61 1.23 -3.38 -3.75
CA SER A 61 0.84 -4.61 -4.45
C SER A 61 -0.67 -4.87 -4.38
N SER A 62 -1.42 -4.07 -3.62
CA SER A 62 -2.88 -4.16 -3.55
C SER A 62 -3.55 -2.81 -3.30
N LEU A 63 -4.80 -2.68 -3.73
CA LEU A 63 -5.60 -1.48 -3.43
C LEU A 63 -5.86 -1.33 -1.93
N ALA A 64 -5.99 -2.44 -1.20
CA ALA A 64 -6.08 -2.41 0.26
C ALA A 64 -4.85 -1.76 0.91
N GLN A 65 -3.65 -1.93 0.34
CA GLN A 65 -2.45 -1.24 0.81
C GLN A 65 -2.49 0.26 0.54
N LEU A 66 -2.92 0.67 -0.66
CA LEU A 66 -3.10 2.08 -1.00
C LEU A 66 -4.13 2.76 -0.08
N ASP A 67 -5.28 2.11 0.12
CA ASP A 67 -6.36 2.60 0.97
C ASP A 67 -5.90 2.72 2.44
N HIS A 68 -5.19 1.70 2.96
CA HIS A 68 -4.61 1.75 4.30
C HIS A 68 -3.55 2.85 4.46
N PHE A 69 -2.70 3.06 3.45
CA PHE A 69 -1.72 4.15 3.47
C PHE A 69 -2.41 5.51 3.57
N ILE A 70 -3.45 5.73 2.75
CA ILE A 70 -4.24 6.97 2.77
C ILE A 70 -4.88 7.17 4.15
N GLU A 71 -5.52 6.14 4.72
CA GLU A 71 -6.15 6.18 6.04
C GLU A 71 -5.15 6.61 7.13
N VAL A 72 -3.98 5.95 7.19
CA VAL A 72 -2.93 6.26 8.17
C VAL A 72 -2.40 7.68 7.99
N MET A 73 -2.16 8.10 6.74
CA MET A 73 -1.61 9.41 6.43
C MET A 73 -2.62 10.55 6.56
N GLU A 74 -3.92 10.28 6.65
CA GLU A 74 -4.96 11.28 6.88
C GLU A 74 -5.24 11.51 8.38
N ALA A 75 -4.99 10.52 9.23
CA ALA A 75 -5.28 10.58 10.67
C ALA A 75 -4.68 11.81 11.38
N LYS A 76 -5.46 12.42 12.29
CA LYS A 76 -5.06 13.60 13.07
C LYS A 76 -5.26 13.31 14.57
N PRO A 77 -4.19 13.25 15.38
CA PRO A 77 -2.77 13.32 15.00
C PRO A 77 -2.31 12.09 14.19
N LEU A 78 -1.13 12.19 13.54
CA LEU A 78 -0.53 11.05 12.84
C LEU A 78 -0.27 9.92 13.86
N PRO A 79 -0.70 8.67 13.59
CA PRO A 79 -0.46 7.57 14.51
C PRO A 79 1.04 7.27 14.63
N THR A 80 1.46 6.85 15.82
CA THR A 80 2.85 6.43 16.06
C THR A 80 3.10 5.05 15.47
N THR A 81 4.34 4.79 15.03
CA THR A 81 4.76 3.46 14.56
C THR A 81 4.56 2.39 15.64
N ARG A 82 4.73 2.73 16.92
CA ARG A 82 4.45 1.83 18.06
C ARG A 82 2.99 1.43 18.15
N ARG A 83 2.06 2.37 17.95
CA ARG A 83 0.63 2.09 17.93
C ARG A 83 0.25 1.22 16.73
N LEU A 84 0.82 1.51 15.56
CA LEU A 84 0.52 0.74 14.34
C LEU A 84 1.08 -0.67 14.40
N SER A 85 2.35 -0.84 14.80
CA SER A 85 2.96 -2.16 14.91
C SER A 85 2.24 -3.03 15.95
N GLY A 86 1.80 -2.43 17.08
CA GLY A 86 1.06 -3.15 18.13
C GLY A 86 -0.34 -3.62 17.72
N LYS A 87 -0.89 -3.17 16.58
CA LYS A 87 -2.15 -3.73 16.05
C LYS A 87 -1.99 -5.14 15.48
N ARG A 88 -0.76 -5.49 15.07
CA ARG A 88 -0.43 -6.81 14.54
C ARG A 88 0.24 -7.59 15.66
N ASP A 89 -0.34 -8.71 16.05
CA ASP A 89 0.26 -9.63 17.01
C ASP A 89 1.42 -10.38 16.35
N SER A 90 2.57 -9.70 16.25
CA SER A 90 3.77 -10.21 15.60
C SER A 90 5.03 -9.67 16.27
N SER A 91 6.16 -10.34 16.04
CA SER A 91 7.48 -9.90 16.53
C SER A 91 8.02 -8.66 15.80
N ALA A 92 7.36 -8.18 14.74
CA ALA A 92 7.81 -7.02 13.97
C ALA A 92 7.59 -5.72 14.75
N GLY A 93 8.69 -5.12 15.21
CA GLY A 93 8.66 -3.92 16.02
C GLY A 93 8.42 -2.61 15.24
N PRO A 94 8.34 -1.46 15.96
CA PRO A 94 8.06 -0.15 15.37
C PRO A 94 9.04 0.29 14.26
N ASN A 95 10.30 -0.12 14.35
CA ASN A 95 11.37 0.22 13.38
C ASN A 95 11.29 -0.60 12.07
N SER A 96 10.47 -1.64 12.05
CA SER A 96 10.18 -2.42 10.85
C SER A 96 8.94 -1.90 10.11
N HIS A 97 8.17 -1.01 10.74
CA HIS A 97 6.94 -0.48 10.16
C HIS A 97 7.24 0.47 8.99
N TRP A 98 6.45 0.40 7.91
CA TRP A 98 6.64 1.24 6.71
C TRP A 98 6.67 2.74 7.05
N LEU A 99 5.82 3.18 7.98
CA LEU A 99 5.78 4.57 8.43
C LEU A 99 7.10 5.03 9.08
N SER A 100 7.90 4.13 9.65
CA SER A 100 9.23 4.50 10.17
C SER A 100 10.22 4.83 9.04
N ARG A 101 10.10 4.12 7.91
CA ARG A 101 10.97 4.24 6.73
C ARG A 101 10.59 5.38 5.80
N LEU A 102 9.34 5.87 5.89
CA LEU A 102 8.91 7.01 5.10
C LEU A 102 9.74 8.26 5.46
N PRO A 103 10.19 9.08 4.48
CA PRO A 103 10.91 10.32 4.75
C PRO A 103 10.14 11.28 5.66
N ALA A 104 10.86 11.99 6.53
CA ALA A 104 10.26 12.87 7.52
C ALA A 104 9.44 14.01 6.89
N HIS A 105 9.89 14.56 5.76
CA HIS A 105 9.21 15.66 5.07
C HIS A 105 7.81 15.24 4.58
N LEU A 106 7.60 13.99 4.16
CA LEU A 106 6.29 13.47 3.76
C LEU A 106 5.33 13.28 4.94
N LYS A 107 5.82 13.23 6.18
CA LYS A 107 5.01 13.14 7.40
C LYS A 107 4.58 14.52 7.92
N ALA A 108 5.12 15.61 7.37
CA ALA A 108 4.72 16.96 7.76
C ALA A 108 3.26 17.23 7.37
N PRO A 109 2.45 17.94 8.18
CA PRO A 109 1.01 18.08 7.94
C PRO A 109 0.62 18.59 6.55
N LYS A 110 1.35 19.60 6.05
CA LYS A 110 1.09 20.19 4.71
C LYS A 110 1.40 19.20 3.59
N GLU A 111 2.53 18.51 3.67
CA GLU A 111 2.93 17.54 2.64
C GLU A 111 2.06 16.28 2.69
N ARG A 112 1.67 15.82 3.89
CA ARG A 112 0.68 14.75 4.05
C ARG A 112 -0.63 15.05 3.33
N ALA A 113 -1.16 16.27 3.47
CA ALA A 113 -2.41 16.65 2.82
C ALA A 113 -2.31 16.58 1.29
N LYS A 114 -1.19 17.05 0.72
CA LYS A 114 -0.92 16.95 -0.72
C LYS A 114 -0.79 15.49 -1.17
N LEU A 115 0.02 14.72 -0.44
CA LEU A 115 0.24 13.29 -0.68
C LEU A 115 -1.08 12.51 -0.69
N VAL A 116 -1.92 12.69 0.34
CA VAL A 116 -3.24 12.06 0.42
C VAL A 116 -4.13 12.48 -0.76
N SER A 117 -4.13 13.75 -1.14
CA SER A 117 -4.90 14.23 -2.29
C SER A 117 -4.45 13.59 -3.60
N GLN A 118 -3.14 13.46 -3.83
CA GLN A 118 -2.59 12.82 -5.02
C GLN A 118 -2.91 11.32 -5.06
N LEU A 119 -2.71 10.61 -3.94
CA LEU A 119 -3.00 9.18 -3.85
C LEU A 119 -4.50 8.89 -4.03
N ARG A 120 -5.39 9.75 -3.53
CA ARG A 120 -6.83 9.65 -3.82
C ARG A 120 -7.16 9.82 -5.29
N ALA A 121 -6.52 10.78 -5.96
CA ALA A 121 -6.72 10.99 -7.39
C ALA A 121 -6.18 9.82 -8.23
N VAL A 122 -5.10 9.16 -7.81
CA VAL A 122 -4.64 7.88 -8.39
C VAL A 122 -5.65 6.78 -8.11
N ARG A 123 -6.11 6.66 -6.86
CA ARG A 123 -7.09 5.64 -6.43
C ARG A 123 -8.41 5.69 -7.21
N GLN A 124 -8.85 6.89 -7.61
CA GLN A 124 -10.06 7.12 -8.43
C GLN A 124 -9.89 6.74 -9.90
N GLN A 125 -8.65 6.74 -10.42
CA GLN A 125 -8.34 6.29 -11.78
C GLN A 125 -8.22 4.77 -11.88
N LEU A 126 -8.08 4.09 -10.74
CA LEU A 126 -8.06 2.64 -10.65
C LEU A 126 -9.50 2.13 -10.46
N PRO A 127 -9.88 1.01 -11.10
CA PRO A 127 -11.24 0.50 -11.01
C PRO A 127 -11.66 0.22 -9.56
N PRO A 128 -12.95 0.38 -9.21
CA PRO A 128 -13.47 0.00 -7.90
C PRO A 128 -13.29 -1.51 -7.71
N CYS A 129 -12.41 -1.91 -6.80
CA CYS A 129 -12.06 -3.31 -6.61
C CYS A 129 -13.14 -4.04 -5.82
N GLY A 130 -13.80 -4.97 -6.50
CA GLY A 130 -14.10 -6.28 -5.96
C GLY A 130 -13.33 -7.29 -6.81
N GLU A 131 -12.39 -8.00 -6.17
CA GLU A 131 -11.87 -9.33 -6.56
C GLU A 131 -10.57 -9.51 -7.38
N SER A 132 -10.08 -8.63 -8.26
CA SER A 132 -8.67 -8.75 -8.71
C SER A 132 -8.16 -7.57 -9.54
N TRP A 133 -6.83 -7.36 -9.53
CA TRP A 133 -6.12 -6.47 -10.46
C TRP A 133 -6.24 -6.89 -11.94
N GLN A 134 -6.82 -8.07 -12.24
CA GLN A 134 -6.92 -8.58 -13.61
C GLN A 134 -7.80 -7.67 -14.48
N SER A 135 -8.77 -6.98 -13.87
CA SER A 135 -9.58 -5.95 -14.54
C SER A 135 -8.79 -4.69 -14.92
N CYS A 136 -7.61 -4.46 -14.33
CA CYS A 136 -6.72 -3.33 -14.66
C CYS A 136 -5.81 -3.62 -15.87
N LEU A 137 -5.61 -4.88 -16.24
CA LEU A 137 -4.72 -5.28 -17.34
C LEU A 137 -5.32 -5.02 -18.73
N GLY A 138 -6.57 -4.54 -18.83
CA GLY A 138 -7.17 -4.09 -20.08
C GLY A 138 -6.62 -2.75 -20.61
N PHE A 139 -5.62 -2.16 -19.93
CA PHE A 139 -4.96 -0.90 -20.31
C PHE A 139 -3.46 -1.06 -20.62
N LEU A 140 -2.94 -2.30 -20.69
CA LEU A 140 -1.63 -2.62 -21.29
C LEU A 140 -1.84 -3.14 -22.71
#